data_AF-A0A1C4LNR8-F1
#
_entry.id   AF-A0A1C4LNR8-F1
#
_cell.length_a   1.000
_cell.length_b   1.000
_cell.length_c   1.000
_cell.angle_alpha   90.00
_cell.angle_beta   90.00
_cell.angle_gamma   90.00
#
_symmetry.space_group_name_H-M   'P 1'
#
loop_
_entity.id
_entity.type
_entity.pdbx_description
1 polymer ?
#
loop_
_entity_poly.entity_id
_entity_poly.type
_entity_poly.pdbx_seq_one_letter_code
_entity_poly.pdbx_strand_id
1 'polypeptide(L)'
;MDEFISSAEQKWGQTSGVTLLLPHGYEGQGPDHSSARPERFLQMCAQDNMTVAMPTLPSNYFHLLRWQVHNPHHKPLIVFTPKSMLRLKAAASSIEEFTSGGFRPVIGDDSVKAEDVRKVVFVSGKLFYDLDAEREKRGDTETAIIRLERLYPLPGAEIQAEIAKYPNAEKYLWAQEEPANQGAWPFIALNLIDHLDLAVGADVPHGERLRRISRPHGSSPAVGSAKRHQAEQTQLVNEVFEA
;
A
#
# COMPACT_ATOMS: atom_id res chain seq x y z
N MET A 1 0.74 20.24 -10.49
CA MET A 1 1.34 19.32 -9.50
C MET A 1 2.77 19.73 -9.24
N ASP A 2 3.61 19.64 -10.25
CA ASP A 2 5.07 19.70 -10.16
C ASP A 2 5.60 21.07 -9.67
N GLU A 3 5.04 22.15 -10.19
CA GLU A 3 5.53 23.50 -9.91
C GLU A 3 4.99 24.14 -8.64
N PHE A 4 4.00 23.53 -7.99
CA PHE A 4 3.36 24.12 -6.80
C PHE A 4 3.22 23.07 -5.70
N ILE A 5 2.37 22.06 -5.92
CA ILE A 5 2.03 21.07 -4.90
C ILE A 5 3.27 20.36 -4.37
N SER A 6 4.16 19.87 -5.23
CA SER A 6 5.34 19.12 -4.76
C SER A 6 6.54 19.97 -4.38
N SER A 7 6.61 21.26 -4.75
CA SER A 7 7.86 22.04 -4.67
C SER A 7 7.75 23.43 -4.07
N ALA A 8 6.55 23.97 -3.83
CA ALA A 8 6.38 25.35 -3.37
C ALA A 8 6.99 25.62 -1.98
N GLU A 9 6.90 24.66 -1.05
CA GLU A 9 7.50 24.79 0.28
C GLU A 9 9.01 24.98 0.17
N GLN A 10 9.68 24.17 -0.65
CA GLN A 10 11.14 24.25 -0.85
C GLN A 10 11.56 25.50 -1.65
N LYS A 11 10.78 25.89 -2.67
CA LYS A 11 11.12 27.05 -3.51
C LYS A 11 10.89 28.39 -2.81
N TRP A 12 9.81 28.51 -2.04
CA TRP A 12 9.30 29.80 -1.58
C TRP A 12 8.88 29.82 -0.11
N GLY A 13 9.02 28.71 0.64
CA GLY A 13 8.48 28.59 2.00
C GLY A 13 6.95 28.55 2.04
N GLN A 14 6.28 28.41 0.90
CA GLN A 14 4.82 28.43 0.81
C GLN A 14 4.25 27.05 1.13
N THR A 15 3.54 26.94 2.26
CA THR A 15 2.84 25.72 2.66
C THR A 15 1.46 25.60 1.99
N SER A 16 0.92 24.38 1.93
CA SER A 16 -0.38 24.08 1.35
C SER A 16 -0.98 22.81 1.96
N GLY A 17 -2.09 22.93 2.67
CA GLY A 17 -2.82 21.79 3.24
C GLY A 17 -3.78 21.10 2.27
N VAL A 18 -3.66 21.32 0.96
CA VAL A 18 -4.61 20.78 -0.02
C VAL A 18 -4.66 19.25 0.02
N THR A 19 -5.87 18.70 -0.06
CA THR A 19 -6.08 17.26 -0.17
C THR A 19 -6.57 16.91 -1.57
N LEU A 20 -5.88 15.98 -2.22
CA LEU A 20 -6.25 15.42 -3.52
C LEU A 20 -6.79 14.01 -3.33
N LEU A 21 -8.09 13.84 -3.57
CA LEU A 21 -8.76 12.54 -3.55
C LEU A 21 -8.79 11.99 -4.97
N LEU A 22 -8.05 10.90 -5.21
CA LEU A 22 -7.81 10.35 -6.54
C LEU A 22 -8.35 8.91 -6.62
N PRO A 23 -9.53 8.67 -7.21
CA PRO A 23 -10.07 7.33 -7.38
C PRO A 23 -9.08 6.41 -8.08
N HIS A 24 -8.76 5.29 -7.43
CA HIS A 24 -7.76 4.33 -7.87
C HIS A 24 -8.25 2.90 -7.61
N GLY A 25 -7.98 1.99 -8.54
CA GLY A 25 -8.26 0.57 -8.36
C GLY A 25 -8.42 -0.16 -9.70
N TYR A 26 -7.82 -1.35 -9.80
CA TYR A 26 -7.86 -2.18 -10.99
C TYR A 26 -9.09 -3.09 -10.96
N GLU A 27 -10.12 -2.72 -11.73
CA GLU A 27 -11.45 -3.36 -11.66
C GLU A 27 -11.99 -3.75 -13.05
N GLY A 28 -11.11 -3.80 -14.06
CA GLY A 28 -11.48 -4.19 -15.43
C GLY A 28 -12.25 -3.13 -16.21
N GLN A 29 -12.32 -1.87 -15.72
CA GLN A 29 -12.99 -0.75 -16.39
C GLN A 29 -12.12 -0.08 -17.48
N GLY A 30 -10.99 -0.68 -17.83
CA GLY A 30 -10.08 -0.17 -18.86
C GLY A 30 -9.04 0.82 -18.34
N PRO A 31 -8.16 1.30 -19.25
CA PRO A 31 -6.93 2.00 -18.90
C PRO A 31 -7.12 3.35 -18.23
N ASP A 32 -8.12 4.13 -18.65
CA ASP A 32 -8.35 5.50 -18.16
C ASP A 32 -9.23 5.56 -16.89
N HIS A 33 -9.68 4.41 -16.40
CA HIS A 33 -10.53 4.28 -15.21
C HIS A 33 -9.91 3.40 -14.12
N SER A 34 -8.62 3.06 -14.24
CA SER A 34 -7.95 2.14 -13.30
C SER A 34 -6.96 2.83 -12.36
N SER A 35 -6.11 3.72 -12.88
CA SER A 35 -4.95 4.23 -12.11
C SER A 35 -4.86 5.75 -12.11
N ALA A 36 -4.78 6.31 -10.91
CA ALA A 36 -4.35 7.68 -10.67
C ALA A 36 -2.83 7.90 -10.81
N ARG A 37 -2.06 6.86 -11.18
CA ARG A 37 -0.60 6.86 -11.34
C ARG A 37 0.17 7.20 -10.06
N PRO A 38 0.07 6.38 -8.99
CA PRO A 38 0.80 6.60 -7.74
C PRO A 38 2.31 6.81 -7.93
N GLU A 39 2.90 6.12 -8.91
CA GLU A 39 4.33 6.19 -9.22
C GLU A 39 4.80 7.62 -9.51
N ARG A 40 3.96 8.46 -10.14
CA ARG A 40 4.31 9.84 -10.46
C ARG A 40 4.36 10.73 -9.21
N PHE A 41 3.43 10.52 -8.27
CA PHE A 41 3.42 11.27 -7.02
C PHE A 41 4.59 10.85 -6.14
N LEU A 42 4.86 9.54 -6.06
CA LEU A 42 5.98 9.00 -5.29
C LEU A 42 7.34 9.41 -5.86
N GLN A 43 7.48 9.52 -7.18
CA GLN A 43 8.70 10.06 -7.80
C GLN A 43 8.99 11.51 -7.37
N MET A 44 7.95 12.31 -7.13
CA MET A 44 8.08 13.70 -6.68
C MET A 44 8.25 13.83 -5.16
N CYS A 45 8.20 12.74 -4.40
CA CYS A 45 8.30 12.77 -2.95
C CYS A 45 9.75 12.96 -2.51
N ALA A 46 10.03 14.04 -1.77
CA ALA A 46 11.34 14.34 -1.20
C ALA A 46 11.20 15.31 -0.03
N GLN A 47 12.10 15.23 0.96
CA GLN A 47 12.16 16.17 2.09
C GLN A 47 10.80 16.39 2.79
N ASP A 48 10.03 15.31 2.93
CA ASP A 48 8.68 15.27 3.49
C ASP A 48 7.74 16.30 2.84
N ASN A 49 7.91 16.62 1.55
CA ASN A 49 7.17 17.68 0.86
C ASN A 49 5.66 17.44 0.76
N MET A 50 5.20 16.19 0.84
CA MET A 50 3.79 15.81 0.82
C MET A 50 3.56 14.54 1.62
N THR A 51 2.30 14.14 1.78
CA THR A 51 1.92 12.81 2.27
C THR A 51 1.18 12.06 1.18
N VAL A 52 1.56 10.81 0.95
CA VAL A 52 0.92 9.92 -0.02
C VAL A 52 0.38 8.70 0.72
N ALA A 53 -0.93 8.47 0.59
CA ALA A 53 -1.65 7.43 1.32
C ALA A 53 -2.64 6.69 0.41
N MET A 54 -2.92 5.43 0.75
CA MET A 54 -3.87 4.57 0.05
C MET A 54 -4.67 3.76 1.08
N PRO A 55 -5.59 4.42 1.80
CA PRO A 55 -6.25 3.82 2.96
C PRO A 55 -7.18 2.68 2.55
N THR A 56 -7.18 1.60 3.34
CA THR A 56 -8.04 0.43 3.13
C THR A 56 -9.26 0.37 4.04
N LEU A 57 -9.26 1.13 5.13
CA LEU A 57 -10.37 1.19 6.09
C LEU A 57 -11.01 2.60 6.16
N PRO A 58 -12.35 2.68 6.26
CA PRO A 58 -13.07 3.92 6.51
C PRO A 58 -12.59 4.67 7.76
N SER A 59 -12.31 3.95 8.86
CA SER A 59 -11.76 4.55 10.08
C SER A 59 -10.40 5.19 9.84
N ASN A 60 -9.53 4.52 9.09
CA ASN A 60 -8.21 5.05 8.78
C ASN A 60 -8.27 6.28 7.86
N TYR A 61 -9.16 6.26 6.86
CA TYR A 61 -9.45 7.42 6.02
C TYR A 61 -10.00 8.60 6.83
N PHE A 62 -10.94 8.35 7.74
CA PHE A 62 -11.49 9.37 8.65
C PHE A 62 -10.39 10.03 9.48
N HIS A 63 -9.52 9.23 10.10
CA HIS A 63 -8.42 9.75 10.92
C HIS A 63 -7.37 10.47 10.09
N LEU A 64 -7.07 10.01 8.87
CA LEU A 64 -6.16 10.68 7.95
C LEU A 64 -6.63 12.09 7.58
N LEU A 65 -7.93 12.25 7.27
CA LEU A 65 -8.49 13.57 6.96
C LEU A 65 -8.47 14.51 8.18
N ARG A 66 -8.75 14.00 9.37
CA ARG A 66 -8.64 14.78 10.62
C ARG A 66 -7.20 15.17 10.92
N TRP A 67 -6.29 14.22 10.76
CA TRP A 67 -4.85 14.44 10.88
C TRP A 67 -4.41 15.57 9.95
N GLN A 68 -4.85 15.57 8.69
CA GLN A 68 -4.52 16.62 7.73
C GLN A 68 -4.94 18.02 8.18
N VAL A 69 -6.12 18.16 8.79
CA VAL A 69 -6.62 19.46 9.29
C VAL A 69 -5.87 19.88 10.56
N HIS A 70 -5.52 18.94 11.43
CA HIS A 70 -4.84 19.22 12.69
C HIS A 70 -3.30 19.26 12.58
N ASN A 71 -2.72 18.89 11.43
CA ASN A 71 -1.29 18.86 11.22
C ASN A 71 -0.74 20.30 11.08
N PRO A 72 0.14 20.76 11.98
CA PRO A 72 0.67 22.13 11.94
C PRO A 72 1.58 22.40 10.74
N HIS A 73 2.09 21.36 10.07
CA HIS A 73 3.02 21.52 8.94
C HIS A 73 2.32 21.86 7.61
N HIS A 74 0.98 21.76 7.52
CA HIS A 74 0.18 22.14 6.35
C HIS A 74 0.80 21.71 5.00
N LYS A 75 1.03 20.40 4.85
CA LYS A 75 1.60 19.82 3.64
C LYS A 75 0.54 19.15 2.78
N PRO A 76 0.71 19.03 1.44
CA PRO A 76 -0.29 18.40 0.60
C PRO A 76 -0.51 16.94 0.96
N LEU A 77 -1.76 16.51 0.90
CA LEU A 77 -2.16 15.13 1.10
C LEU A 77 -2.71 14.54 -0.20
N ILE A 78 -2.06 13.47 -0.68
CA ILE A 78 -2.47 12.69 -1.85
C ILE A 78 -3.09 11.39 -1.34
N VAL A 79 -4.38 11.20 -1.61
CA VAL A 79 -5.11 9.99 -1.19
C VAL A 79 -5.59 9.24 -2.42
N PHE A 80 -5.10 8.02 -2.60
CA PHE A 80 -5.64 7.09 -3.58
C PHE A 80 -6.89 6.44 -3.00
N THR A 81 -8.05 6.96 -3.38
CA THR A 81 -9.33 6.54 -2.83
C THR A 81 -9.86 5.30 -3.56
N PRO A 82 -10.46 4.34 -2.84
CA PRO A 82 -11.06 3.19 -3.48
C PRO A 82 -12.28 3.52 -4.34
N LYS A 83 -12.57 2.64 -5.30
CA LYS A 83 -13.84 2.61 -6.02
C LYS A 83 -14.74 1.47 -5.51
N SER A 84 -14.31 0.22 -5.65
CA SER A 84 -15.08 -0.97 -5.22
C SER A 84 -15.27 -1.04 -3.70
N MET A 85 -14.27 -0.62 -2.91
CA MET A 85 -14.32 -0.74 -1.45
C MET A 85 -15.41 0.12 -0.81
N LEU A 86 -15.97 1.10 -1.53
CA LEU A 86 -17.08 1.93 -1.06
C LEU A 86 -18.34 1.12 -0.69
N ARG A 87 -18.46 -0.12 -1.18
CA ARG A 87 -19.59 -1.02 -0.90
C ARG A 87 -19.16 -2.38 -0.38
N LEU A 88 -17.86 -2.59 -0.15
CA LEU A 88 -17.33 -3.88 0.29
C LEU A 88 -17.56 -4.05 1.80
N LYS A 89 -18.32 -5.08 2.18
CA LYS A 89 -18.63 -5.35 3.61
C LYS A 89 -17.37 -5.63 4.44
N ALA A 90 -16.39 -6.33 3.88
CA ALA A 90 -15.12 -6.61 4.53
C ALA A 90 -14.32 -5.34 4.85
N ALA A 91 -14.57 -4.25 4.12
CA ALA A 91 -13.94 -2.96 4.36
C ALA A 91 -14.70 -2.09 5.38
N ALA A 92 -15.70 -2.61 6.09
CA ALA A 92 -16.40 -1.83 7.11
C ALA A 92 -15.55 -1.64 8.37
N SER A 93 -15.66 -0.47 8.98
CA SER A 93 -15.05 -0.15 10.27
C SER A 93 -16.09 -0.13 11.39
N SER A 94 -15.72 -0.57 12.58
CA SER A 94 -16.59 -0.44 13.76
C SER A 94 -16.62 1.01 14.26
N ILE A 95 -17.62 1.36 15.08
CA ILE A 95 -17.77 2.72 15.62
C ILE A 95 -16.58 3.09 16.52
N GLU A 96 -16.09 2.12 17.28
CA GLU A 96 -14.98 2.27 18.22
C GLU A 96 -13.70 2.70 17.48
N GLU A 97 -13.46 2.19 16.28
CA GLU A 97 -12.31 2.61 15.48
C GLU A 97 -12.33 4.12 15.15
N PHE A 98 -13.51 4.76 15.08
CA PHE A 98 -13.63 6.20 14.84
C PHE A 98 -13.49 7.04 16.11
N THR A 99 -13.91 6.50 17.26
CA THR A 99 -14.01 7.28 18.52
C THR A 99 -12.77 7.18 19.40
N SER A 100 -12.08 6.04 19.39
CA SER A 100 -10.87 5.80 20.20
C SER A 100 -9.63 5.44 19.38
N GLY A 101 -9.79 5.20 18.07
CA GLY A 101 -8.69 4.93 17.17
C GLY A 101 -7.89 6.17 16.73
N GLY A 102 -6.96 5.94 15.81
CA GLY A 102 -6.17 6.98 15.16
C GLY A 102 -5.70 6.54 13.77
N PHE A 103 -4.99 7.41 13.06
CA PHE A 103 -4.40 7.04 11.78
C PHE A 103 -3.28 6.03 11.99
N ARG A 104 -3.41 4.86 11.36
CA ARG A 104 -2.44 3.77 11.35
C ARG A 104 -1.72 3.80 10.00
N PRO A 105 -0.44 4.21 9.93
CA PRO A 105 0.30 4.25 8.66
C PRO A 105 0.65 2.84 8.15
N VAL A 106 0.72 1.87 9.05
CA VAL A 106 0.84 0.43 8.78
C VAL A 106 -0.25 -0.28 9.57
N ILE A 107 -0.92 -1.25 8.95
CA ILE A 107 -1.88 -2.12 9.63
C ILE A 107 -1.39 -3.56 9.48
N GLY A 108 -1.11 -4.19 10.61
CA GLY A 108 -0.68 -5.57 10.72
C GLY A 108 -1.77 -6.60 10.43
N ASP A 109 -1.43 -7.84 10.73
CA ASP A 109 -2.29 -8.99 10.50
C ASP A 109 -2.57 -9.76 11.80
N ASP A 110 -3.82 -9.64 12.27
CA ASP A 110 -4.28 -10.26 13.52
C ASP A 110 -4.98 -11.62 13.29
N SER A 111 -5.10 -12.10 12.05
CA SER A 111 -5.81 -13.35 11.76
C SER A 111 -4.92 -14.59 11.72
N VAL A 112 -3.60 -14.42 11.81
CA VAL A 112 -2.61 -15.51 11.83
C VAL A 112 -1.83 -15.51 13.14
N LYS A 113 -1.38 -16.70 13.56
CA LYS A 113 -0.49 -16.81 14.73
C LYS A 113 0.92 -16.47 14.29
N ALA A 114 1.56 -15.55 15.01
CA ALA A 114 2.84 -15.01 14.58
C ALA A 114 3.98 -16.05 14.50
N GLU A 115 3.90 -17.10 15.31
CA GLU A 115 4.85 -18.24 15.31
C GLU A 115 4.72 -19.15 14.06
N ASP A 116 3.55 -19.19 13.43
CA ASP A 116 3.28 -20.01 12.24
C ASP A 116 3.68 -19.28 10.95
N VAL A 117 3.86 -17.96 11.00
CA VAL A 117 4.19 -17.15 9.83
C VAL A 117 5.58 -17.51 9.29
N ARG A 118 5.64 -17.79 7.99
CA ARG A 118 6.86 -18.00 7.20
C ARG A 118 7.03 -16.95 6.10
N LYS A 119 5.92 -16.33 5.69
CA LYS A 119 5.87 -15.37 4.59
C LYS A 119 5.11 -14.11 4.99
N VAL A 120 5.72 -12.96 4.72
CA VAL A 120 5.11 -11.64 4.94
C VAL A 120 4.86 -10.98 3.59
N VAL A 121 3.62 -10.57 3.35
CA VAL A 121 3.19 -9.88 2.13
C VAL A 121 2.82 -8.45 2.47
N PHE A 122 3.62 -7.49 2.00
CA PHE A 122 3.27 -6.08 2.02
C PHE A 122 2.34 -5.76 0.85
N VAL A 123 1.28 -5.01 1.13
CA VAL A 123 0.30 -4.57 0.14
C VAL A 123 -0.22 -3.18 0.48
N SER A 124 -0.74 -2.47 -0.51
CA SER A 124 -1.39 -1.18 -0.35
C SER A 124 -2.73 -1.19 -1.10
N GLY A 125 -3.77 -0.58 -0.51
CA GLY A 125 -5.07 -0.46 -1.15
C GLY A 125 -5.84 -1.77 -1.31
N LYS A 126 -6.72 -1.81 -2.31
CA LYS A 126 -7.81 -2.81 -2.38
C LYS A 126 -7.35 -4.26 -2.53
N LEU A 127 -6.14 -4.50 -3.04
CA LEU A 127 -5.60 -5.83 -3.25
C LEU A 127 -5.56 -6.65 -1.95
N PHE A 128 -5.41 -5.97 -0.80
CA PHE A 128 -5.54 -6.60 0.51
C PHE A 128 -6.76 -7.52 0.61
N TYR A 129 -7.94 -7.04 0.20
CA TYR A 129 -9.18 -7.81 0.35
C TYR A 129 -9.24 -9.01 -0.60
N ASP A 130 -8.62 -8.93 -1.77
CA ASP A 130 -8.54 -10.06 -2.70
C ASP A 130 -7.58 -11.14 -2.15
N LEU A 131 -6.47 -10.72 -1.54
CA LEU A 131 -5.50 -11.62 -0.91
C LEU A 131 -6.06 -12.26 0.37
N ASP A 132 -6.71 -11.46 1.22
CA ASP A 132 -7.30 -11.93 2.47
C ASP A 132 -8.37 -13.01 2.21
N ALA A 133 -9.27 -12.77 1.25
CA ALA A 133 -10.29 -13.74 0.85
C ALA A 133 -9.69 -15.03 0.26
N GLU A 134 -8.63 -14.93 -0.55
CA GLU A 134 -7.98 -16.12 -1.10
C GLU A 134 -7.21 -16.89 -0.02
N ARG A 135 -6.56 -16.21 0.92
CA ARG A 135 -5.89 -16.83 2.06
C ARG A 135 -6.88 -17.64 2.90
N GLU A 136 -8.03 -17.06 3.24
CA GLU A 136 -9.10 -17.74 3.98
C GLU A 136 -9.58 -18.98 3.22
N LYS A 137 -9.82 -18.85 1.91
CA LYS A 137 -10.24 -19.96 1.04
C LYS A 137 -9.20 -21.08 0.96
N ARG A 138 -7.91 -20.76 1.02
CA ARG A 138 -6.81 -21.75 1.04
C ARG A 138 -6.59 -22.36 2.42
N GLY A 139 -7.09 -21.74 3.49
CA GLY A 139 -6.75 -22.10 4.86
C GLY A 139 -5.27 -21.87 5.18
N ASP A 140 -4.64 -20.90 4.52
CA ASP A 140 -3.22 -20.59 4.72
C ASP A 140 -3.02 -19.79 6.01
N THR A 141 -2.26 -20.38 6.94
CA THR A 141 -1.90 -19.79 8.25
C THR A 141 -0.46 -19.31 8.32
N GLU A 142 0.34 -19.55 7.28
CA GLU A 142 1.78 -19.23 7.22
C GLU A 142 2.06 -17.89 6.54
N THR A 143 1.05 -17.29 5.89
CA THR A 143 1.15 -15.99 5.21
C THR A 143 0.47 -14.86 6.01
N ALA A 144 1.27 -13.91 6.49
CA ALA A 144 0.80 -12.63 7.02
C ALA A 144 0.72 -11.57 5.91
N ILE A 145 -0.34 -10.76 5.92
CA ILE A 145 -0.60 -9.69 4.94
C ILE A 145 -0.62 -8.35 5.66
N ILE A 146 0.46 -7.57 5.50
CA ILE A 146 0.65 -6.25 6.13
C ILE A 146 0.24 -5.17 5.14
N ARG A 147 -0.62 -4.25 5.59
CA ARG A 147 -1.07 -3.10 4.78
C ARG A 147 -0.22 -1.87 5.05
N LEU A 148 0.35 -1.29 4.00
CA LEU A 148 0.93 0.05 4.03
C LEU A 148 -0.14 1.07 3.64
N GLU A 149 -0.66 1.78 4.63
CA GLU A 149 -1.69 2.80 4.43
C GLU A 149 -1.08 4.16 4.07
N ARG A 150 0.13 4.44 4.58
CA ARG A 150 0.98 5.56 4.18
C ARG A 150 2.16 5.05 3.36
N LEU A 151 2.29 5.55 2.13
CA LEU A 151 3.42 5.25 1.23
C LEU A 151 4.53 6.29 1.37
N TYR A 152 4.19 7.55 1.61
CA TYR A 152 5.16 8.62 1.86
C TYR A 152 4.66 9.60 2.93
N PRO A 153 5.52 10.04 3.87
CA PRO A 153 6.85 9.49 4.18
C PRO A 153 6.75 8.01 4.56
N LEU A 154 7.76 7.21 4.16
CA LEU A 154 7.74 5.77 4.39
C LEU A 154 7.74 5.48 5.90
N PRO A 155 6.76 4.72 6.44
CA PRO A 155 6.66 4.45 7.88
C PRO A 155 7.62 3.35 8.34
N GLY A 156 8.93 3.59 8.22
CA GLY A 156 9.97 2.59 8.43
C GLY A 156 9.96 1.98 9.83
N ALA A 157 9.76 2.78 10.88
CA ALA A 157 9.73 2.28 12.26
C ALA A 157 8.51 1.39 12.52
N GLU A 158 7.34 1.76 11.99
CA GLU A 158 6.11 0.98 12.11
C GLU A 158 6.19 -0.32 11.32
N ILE A 159 6.81 -0.30 10.12
CA ILE A 159 7.07 -1.51 9.34
C ILE A 159 8.01 -2.46 10.10
N GLN A 160 9.10 -1.96 10.65
CA GLN A 160 10.06 -2.76 11.42
C GLN A 160 9.40 -3.39 12.65
N ALA A 161 8.58 -2.62 13.38
CA ALA A 161 7.84 -3.12 14.53
C ALA A 161 6.83 -4.21 14.16
N GLU A 162 6.20 -4.10 12.99
CA GLU A 162 5.25 -5.12 12.51
C GLU A 162 5.97 -6.41 12.10
N ILE A 163 7.09 -6.30 11.37
CA ILE A 163 7.91 -7.47 10.97
C ILE A 163 8.43 -8.22 12.19
N ALA A 164 8.88 -7.49 13.23
CA ALA A 164 9.44 -8.08 14.44
C ALA A 164 8.48 -9.02 15.18
N LYS A 165 7.17 -8.98 14.89
CA LYS A 165 6.20 -9.92 15.44
C LYS A 165 6.37 -11.33 14.89
N TYR A 166 6.96 -11.50 13.69
CA TYR A 166 7.03 -12.76 12.96
C TYR A 166 8.47 -13.34 12.94
N PRO A 167 8.93 -13.97 14.04
CA PRO A 167 10.34 -14.38 14.18
C PRO A 167 10.77 -15.49 13.21
N ASN A 168 9.81 -16.23 12.65
CA ASN A 168 10.05 -17.34 11.72
C ASN A 168 9.82 -16.95 10.25
N ALA A 169 9.63 -15.66 9.96
CA ALA A 169 9.42 -15.18 8.59
C ALA A 169 10.74 -15.18 7.80
N GLU A 170 10.75 -15.94 6.71
CA GLU A 170 11.93 -16.14 5.85
C GLU A 170 11.75 -15.50 4.48
N LYS A 171 10.54 -15.07 4.13
CA LYS A 171 10.20 -14.52 2.81
C LYS A 171 9.36 -13.25 2.92
N TYR A 172 9.77 -12.22 2.21
CA TYR A 172 9.13 -10.90 2.19
C TYR A 172 8.74 -10.52 0.76
N LEU A 173 7.44 -10.25 0.57
CA LEU A 173 6.87 -9.94 -0.74
C LEU A 173 6.26 -8.54 -0.75
N TRP A 174 6.34 -7.87 -1.89
CA TRP A 174 5.51 -6.70 -2.21
C TRP A 174 4.49 -7.10 -3.27
N ALA A 175 3.20 -7.10 -2.92
CA ALA A 175 2.11 -7.37 -3.82
C ALA A 175 1.41 -6.08 -4.24
N GLN A 176 1.23 -5.88 -5.55
CA GLN A 176 0.46 -4.73 -6.08
C GLN A 176 -0.27 -5.09 -7.37
N GLU A 177 -1.41 -4.45 -7.62
CA GLU A 177 -2.18 -4.65 -8.84
C GLU A 177 -1.60 -3.93 -10.04
N GLU A 178 -0.94 -2.82 -9.79
CA GLU A 178 -0.34 -1.96 -10.80
C GLU A 178 0.79 -2.71 -11.53
N PRO A 179 1.00 -2.43 -12.83
CA PRO A 179 2.17 -2.90 -13.58
C PRO A 179 3.49 -2.68 -12.84
N ALA A 180 4.47 -3.53 -13.12
CA ALA A 180 5.84 -3.47 -12.61
C ALA A 180 6.47 -2.07 -12.55
N ASN A 181 6.23 -1.24 -13.57
CA ASN A 181 6.77 0.11 -13.71
C ASN A 181 5.86 1.21 -13.12
N GLN A 182 4.78 0.83 -12.45
CA GLN A 182 3.74 1.72 -11.93
C GLN A 182 3.45 1.39 -10.46
N GLY A 183 2.49 2.09 -9.87
CA GLY A 183 2.14 1.88 -8.46
C GLY A 183 3.27 2.27 -7.53
N ALA A 184 3.33 1.64 -6.36
CA ALA A 184 4.35 2.00 -5.36
C ALA A 184 5.68 1.27 -5.57
N TRP A 185 5.73 0.19 -6.34
CA TRP A 185 6.93 -0.65 -6.46
C TRP A 185 8.22 0.13 -6.78
N PRO A 186 8.30 1.04 -7.77
CA PRO A 186 9.53 1.77 -8.04
C PRO A 186 10.07 2.55 -6.83
N PHE A 187 9.17 3.05 -5.99
CA PHE A 187 9.52 3.74 -4.75
C PHE A 187 9.87 2.74 -3.64
N ILE A 188 9.04 1.73 -3.42
CA ILE A 188 9.22 0.71 -2.37
C ILE A 188 10.53 -0.06 -2.57
N ALA A 189 10.84 -0.48 -3.80
CA ALA A 189 12.06 -1.21 -4.11
C ALA A 189 13.34 -0.44 -3.73
N LEU A 190 13.29 0.89 -3.78
CA LEU A 190 14.43 1.76 -3.46
C LEU A 190 14.49 2.18 -1.99
N ASN A 191 13.35 2.27 -1.31
CA ASN A 191 13.28 2.89 0.03
C ASN A 191 12.97 1.88 1.14
N LEU A 192 12.31 0.76 0.84
CA LEU A 192 11.94 -0.24 1.84
C LEU A 192 13.09 -1.20 2.17
N ILE A 193 13.95 -1.49 1.19
CA ILE A 193 15.00 -2.50 1.34
C ILE A 193 15.94 -2.20 2.52
N ASP A 194 16.30 -0.93 2.73
CA ASP A 194 17.14 -0.50 3.85
C ASP A 194 16.46 -0.78 5.20
N HIS A 195 15.14 -0.60 5.29
CA HIS A 195 14.39 -0.90 6.51
C HIS A 195 14.28 -2.41 6.77
N LEU A 196 14.20 -3.22 5.71
CA LEU A 196 14.17 -4.68 5.80
C LEU A 196 15.53 -5.24 6.21
N ASP A 197 16.63 -4.71 5.66
CA ASP A 197 17.97 -5.09 6.08
C ASP A 197 18.22 -4.80 7.57
N LEU A 198 17.67 -3.69 8.08
CA LEU A 198 17.71 -3.38 9.52
C LEU A 198 16.83 -4.29 10.38
N ALA A 199 15.69 -4.76 9.87
CA ALA A 199 14.73 -5.58 10.63
C ALA A 199 15.08 -7.07 10.64
N VAL A 200 15.47 -7.58 9.47
CA VAL A 200 15.61 -9.02 9.19
C VAL A 200 17.08 -9.46 9.28
N GLY A 201 18.02 -8.53 9.12
CA GLY A 201 19.44 -8.81 9.20
C GLY A 201 19.97 -9.63 8.02
N ALA A 202 21.12 -10.28 8.22
CA ALA A 202 21.86 -10.97 7.16
C ALA A 202 21.34 -12.39 6.85
N ASP A 203 20.45 -12.94 7.67
CA ASP A 203 20.12 -14.38 7.65
C ASP A 203 19.17 -14.77 6.53
N VAL A 204 18.27 -13.87 6.10
CA VAL A 204 17.40 -14.11 4.95
C VAL A 204 18.17 -13.84 3.66
N PRO A 205 18.15 -14.72 2.63
CA PRO A 205 18.83 -14.44 1.36
C PRO A 205 18.32 -13.17 0.69
N HIS A 206 19.18 -12.37 0.07
CA HIS A 206 18.77 -11.11 -0.60
C HIS A 206 17.59 -11.27 -1.57
N GLY A 207 17.51 -12.40 -2.29
CA GLY A 207 16.40 -12.68 -3.21
C GLY A 207 15.03 -12.83 -2.54
N GLU A 208 15.02 -13.14 -1.24
CA GLU A 208 13.82 -13.33 -0.42
C GLU A 208 13.52 -12.11 0.47
N ARG A 209 14.40 -11.10 0.45
CA ARG A 209 14.27 -9.88 1.28
C ARG A 209 13.30 -8.86 0.75
N LEU A 210 12.85 -8.92 -0.51
CA LEU A 210 11.74 -8.12 -1.04
C LEU A 210 11.45 -8.52 -2.49
N ARG A 211 10.61 -9.53 -2.71
CA ARG A 211 10.21 -9.94 -4.06
C ARG A 211 8.88 -9.29 -4.46
N ARG A 212 8.86 -8.62 -5.62
CA ARG A 212 7.64 -8.07 -6.21
C ARG A 212 6.77 -9.17 -6.81
N ILE A 213 5.46 -9.07 -6.58
CA ILE A 213 4.41 -9.79 -7.32
C ILE A 213 3.39 -8.77 -7.81
N SER A 214 3.21 -8.70 -9.13
CA SER A 214 2.31 -7.73 -9.76
C SER A 214 2.14 -8.00 -11.25
N ARG A 215 1.32 -7.19 -11.91
CA ARG A 215 1.18 -7.21 -13.37
C ARG A 215 2.53 -6.93 -14.08
N PRO A 216 2.74 -7.46 -15.29
CA PRO A 216 3.95 -7.18 -16.08
C PRO A 216 4.06 -5.70 -16.42
N HIS A 217 5.23 -5.26 -16.88
CA HIS A 217 5.43 -3.90 -17.38
C HIS A 217 4.37 -3.53 -18.42
N GLY A 218 3.81 -2.33 -18.28
CA GLY A 218 2.78 -1.82 -19.17
C GLY A 218 2.99 -0.35 -19.49
N SER A 219 2.84 0.02 -20.76
CA SER A 219 2.71 1.43 -21.17
C SER A 219 1.31 1.97 -20.83
N SER A 220 0.29 1.17 -21.09
CA SER A 220 -1.07 1.37 -20.61
C SER A 220 -1.18 1.03 -19.12
N PRO A 221 -1.95 1.78 -18.31
CA PRO A 221 -2.18 1.43 -16.92
C PRO A 221 -2.83 0.06 -16.75
N ALA A 222 -3.86 -0.24 -17.54
CA ALA A 222 -4.60 -1.49 -17.48
C ALA A 222 -4.94 -2.01 -18.88
N VAL A 223 -5.32 -3.28 -18.95
CA VAL A 223 -5.86 -3.89 -20.17
C VAL A 223 -7.29 -3.41 -20.42
N GLY A 224 -7.69 -3.30 -21.69
CA GLY A 224 -9.05 -2.92 -22.08
C GLY A 224 -10.07 -4.06 -22.09
N SER A 225 -9.63 -5.31 -21.89
CA SER A 225 -10.50 -6.49 -21.88
C SER A 225 -10.74 -6.97 -20.46
N ALA A 226 -12.01 -7.02 -20.06
CA ALA A 226 -12.42 -7.54 -18.74
C ALA A 226 -11.96 -8.99 -18.52
N LYS A 227 -12.05 -9.85 -19.55
CA LYS A 227 -11.59 -11.24 -19.48
C LYS A 227 -10.08 -11.33 -19.20
N ARG A 228 -9.29 -10.50 -19.90
CA ARG A 228 -7.83 -10.45 -19.67
C ARG A 228 -7.51 -9.90 -18.29
N HIS A 229 -8.22 -8.86 -17.85
CA HIS A 229 -8.06 -8.28 -16.52
C HIS A 229 -8.29 -9.32 -15.41
N GLN A 230 -9.38 -10.09 -15.51
CA GLN A 230 -9.69 -11.16 -14.55
C GLN A 230 -8.60 -12.24 -14.53
N ALA A 231 -8.13 -12.68 -15.70
CA ALA A 231 -7.04 -13.65 -15.78
C ALA A 231 -5.75 -13.13 -15.11
N GLU A 232 -5.39 -11.87 -15.35
CA GLU A 232 -4.24 -11.23 -14.70
C GLU A 232 -4.45 -11.09 -13.18
N GLN A 233 -5.66 -10.80 -12.72
CA GLN A 233 -5.97 -10.71 -11.29
C GLN A 233 -5.83 -12.06 -10.60
N THR A 234 -6.45 -13.11 -11.16
CA THR A 234 -6.35 -14.47 -10.61
C THR A 234 -4.90 -14.95 -10.58
N GLN A 235 -4.15 -14.72 -11.66
CA GLN A 235 -2.74 -15.11 -11.72
C GLN A 235 -1.92 -14.40 -10.64
N LEU A 236 -2.09 -13.09 -10.49
CA LEU A 236 -1.38 -12.30 -9.49
C LEU A 236 -1.67 -12.80 -8.07
N VAL A 237 -2.94 -12.99 -7.72
CA VAL A 237 -3.35 -13.48 -6.40
C VAL A 237 -2.77 -14.88 -6.15
N ASN A 238 -2.84 -15.78 -7.13
CA ASN A 238 -2.26 -17.12 -7.00
C ASN A 238 -0.75 -17.09 -6.80
N GLU A 239 -0.04 -16.24 -7.55
CA GLU A 239 1.42 -16.11 -7.45
C GLU A 239 1.83 -15.67 -6.04
N VAL A 240 1.07 -14.81 -5.35
CA VAL A 240 1.37 -14.42 -3.95
C VAL A 240 1.46 -15.64 -3.03
N PHE A 241 0.56 -16.60 -3.19
CA PHE A 241 0.52 -17.79 -2.33
C PHE A 241 1.48 -18.89 -2.78
N GLU A 242 1.79 -18.97 -4.07
CA GLU A 242 2.70 -19.98 -4.65
C GLU A 242 4.17 -19.57 -4.64
N ALA A 243 4.47 -18.28 -4.48
CA ALA A 243 5.82 -17.71 -4.58
C ALA A 243 6.79 -18.20 -3.53
#